data_AF-A0A974UKE4-F1
#
_entry.id   AF-A0A974UKE4-F1
#
_cell.length_a   1.000
_cell.length_b   1.000
_cell.length_c   1.000
_cell.angle_alpha   90.00
_cell.angle_beta   90.00
_cell.angle_gamma   90.00
#
_symmetry.space_group_name_H-M   'P 1'
#
loop_
_entity.id
_entity.type
_entity.pdbx_description
1 polymer ?
#
loop_
_entity_poly.entity_id
_entity_poly.type
_entity_poly.pdbx_seq_one_letter_code
_entity_poly.pdbx_strand_id
1 'polypeptide(L)'
;MDALALLEQIEDIINNANRSFSGTAIKINSLEMQGLIEDLRQALIEEVRQAKKIIQDKDNILSEAQQEASSIMEEVEENISTLIDENKIVDEANKEAERVLAEATEKAEKISSGAKDYADGVLANLQGHLKQTLETVERGRTQLREHDE
;
A
#
# COMPACT_ATOMS: atom_id res chain seq x y z
N MET A 1 7.07 9.92 -52.89
CA MET A 1 5.69 9.54 -53.24
C MET A 1 5.42 8.22 -52.55
N ASP A 2 4.25 8.08 -51.94
CA ASP A 2 3.82 6.80 -51.39
C ASP A 2 3.38 5.86 -52.52
N ALA A 3 3.12 4.60 -52.19
CA ALA A 3 2.72 3.61 -53.19
C ALA A 3 1.39 4.00 -53.89
N LEU A 4 0.49 4.68 -53.18
CA LEU A 4 -0.80 5.14 -53.71
C LEU A 4 -0.62 6.22 -54.77
N ALA A 5 0.21 7.23 -54.52
CA ALA A 5 0.48 8.29 -55.49
C ALA A 5 1.14 7.74 -56.77
N LEU A 6 2.00 6.72 -56.65
CA LEU A 6 2.63 6.07 -57.81
C LEU A 6 1.62 5.21 -58.59
N LEU A 7 0.68 4.56 -57.92
CA LEU A 7 -0.43 3.86 -58.56
C LEU A 7 -1.35 4.82 -59.30
N GLU A 8 -1.75 5.93 -58.67
CA GLU A 8 -2.55 6.99 -59.32
C GLU A 8 -1.86 7.54 -60.57
N GLN A 9 -0.54 7.76 -60.50
CA GLN A 9 0.24 8.22 -61.65
C GLN A 9 0.29 7.19 -62.78
N ILE A 10 0.42 5.89 -62.46
CA ILE A 10 0.36 4.80 -63.44
C ILE A 10 -1.03 4.72 -64.08
N GLU A 11 -2.09 4.83 -63.27
CA GLU A 11 -3.47 4.84 -63.75
C GLU A 11 -3.74 6.02 -64.69
N ASP A 12 -3.25 7.21 -64.35
CA ASP A 12 -3.35 8.40 -65.19
C ASP A 12 -2.63 8.23 -66.53
N ILE A 13 -1.43 7.64 -66.54
CA ILE A 13 -0.69 7.35 -67.79
C ILE A 13 -1.49 6.37 -68.66
N ILE A 14 -2.10 5.35 -68.07
CA ILE A 14 -2.90 4.36 -68.79
C ILE A 14 -4.18 4.99 -69.36
N ASN A 15 -4.87 5.81 -68.56
CA ASN A 15 -6.13 6.45 -68.94
C ASN A 15 -5.94 7.50 -70.04
N ASN A 16 -4.81 8.21 -70.04
CA ASN A 16 -4.50 9.27 -71.00
C ASN A 16 -3.68 8.79 -72.22
N ALA A 17 -3.35 7.50 -72.31
CA ALA A 17 -2.56 6.97 -73.42
C ALA A 17 -3.33 6.96 -74.76
N ASN A 18 -2.63 7.31 -75.85
CA ASN A 18 -3.20 7.23 -77.20
C ASN A 18 -3.54 5.77 -77.56
N ARG A 19 -4.81 5.53 -77.87
CA ARG A 19 -5.32 4.23 -78.29
C ARG A 19 -5.01 3.98 -79.76
N SER A 20 -4.58 2.76 -80.06
CA SER A 20 -4.41 2.28 -81.43
C SER A 20 -5.77 2.13 -82.14
N PHE A 21 -5.74 2.02 -83.46
CA PHE A 21 -6.92 1.89 -84.33
C PHE A 21 -7.84 0.72 -83.96
N SER A 22 -7.32 -0.34 -83.30
CA SER A 22 -8.11 -1.48 -82.80
C SER A 22 -8.80 -1.24 -81.45
N GLY A 23 -8.64 -0.06 -80.83
CA GLY A 23 -9.30 0.34 -79.58
C GLY A 23 -8.79 -0.31 -78.28
N THR A 24 -8.15 -1.48 -78.37
CA THR A 24 -7.71 -2.29 -77.21
C THR A 24 -6.25 -2.05 -76.81
N ALA A 25 -5.38 -1.66 -77.74
CA ALA A 25 -3.96 -1.46 -77.47
C ALA A 25 -3.65 0.03 -77.22
N ILE A 26 -2.86 0.31 -76.18
CA ILE A 26 -2.34 1.65 -75.85
C ILE A 26 -0.83 1.70 -76.07
N LYS A 27 -0.33 2.84 -76.52
CA LYS A 27 1.11 3.07 -76.69
C LYS A 27 1.64 3.86 -75.48
N ILE A 28 2.49 3.23 -74.68
CA ILE A 28 3.12 3.83 -73.50
C ILE A 28 4.65 3.75 -73.65
N ASN A 29 5.37 4.70 -73.06
CA ASN A 29 6.81 4.62 -72.93
C ASN A 29 7.20 3.53 -71.92
N SER A 30 7.74 2.42 -72.41
CA SER A 30 8.13 1.28 -71.58
C SER A 30 9.21 1.61 -70.54
N LEU A 31 10.11 2.55 -70.81
CA LEU A 31 11.18 2.92 -69.87
C LEU A 31 10.63 3.72 -68.69
N GLU A 32 9.71 4.66 -68.97
CA GLU A 32 9.03 5.45 -67.95
C GLU A 32 8.14 4.57 -67.06
N MET A 33 7.35 3.66 -67.67
CA MET A 33 6.52 2.71 -66.94
C MET A 33 7.35 1.75 -66.08
N GLN A 34 8.51 1.28 -66.57
CA GLN A 34 9.41 0.45 -65.78
C GLN A 34 9.98 1.20 -64.57
N GLY A 35 10.30 2.49 -64.72
CA GLY A 35 10.73 3.35 -63.62
C GLY A 35 9.66 3.47 -62.53
N LEU A 36 8.42 3.81 -62.92
CA LEU A 36 7.30 3.94 -61.98
C LEU A 36 6.98 2.64 -61.26
N ILE A 37 7.06 1.49 -61.94
CA ILE A 37 6.86 0.17 -61.31
C ILE A 37 7.97 -0.14 -60.30
N GLU A 38 9.22 0.24 -60.58
CA GLU A 38 10.33 0.03 -59.65
C GLU A 38 10.22 0.95 -58.44
N ASP A 39 9.89 2.22 -58.64
CA ASP A 39 9.63 3.16 -57.55
C ASP A 39 8.44 2.69 -56.68
N LEU A 40 7.37 2.19 -57.31
CA LEU A 40 6.20 1.63 -56.61
C LEU A 40 6.59 0.40 -55.78
N ARG A 41 7.40 -0.49 -56.35
CA ARG A 41 7.90 -1.67 -55.64
C ARG A 41 8.71 -1.26 -54.41
N GLN A 42 9.59 -0.26 -54.54
CA GLN A 42 10.40 0.22 -53.41
C GLN A 42 9.53 0.86 -52.33
N ALA A 43 8.57 1.71 -52.72
CA ALA A 43 7.62 2.32 -51.79
C ALA A 43 6.82 1.26 -51.00
N LEU A 44 6.29 0.23 -51.68
CA LEU A 44 5.56 -0.87 -51.03
C LEU A 44 6.44 -1.67 -50.05
N ILE A 45 7.71 -1.92 -50.41
CA ILE A 45 8.65 -2.62 -49.51
C ILE A 45 8.87 -1.81 -48.23
N GLU A 46 9.07 -0.50 -48.35
CA GLU A 46 9.27 0.39 -47.21
C GLU A 46 8.02 0.51 -46.33
N GLU A 47 6.83 0.63 -46.92
CA GLU A 47 5.56 0.66 -46.18
C GLU A 47 5.32 -0.64 -45.40
N VAL A 48 5.57 -1.80 -46.04
CA VAL A 48 5.46 -3.10 -45.36
C VAL A 48 6.48 -3.24 -44.23
N ARG A 49 7.70 -2.72 -44.40
CA ARG A 49 8.73 -2.70 -43.34
C ARG A 49 8.28 -1.82 -42.17
N GLN A 50 7.77 -0.63 -42.44
CA GLN A 50 7.23 0.25 -41.40
C GLN A 50 6.06 -0.39 -40.66
N ALA A 51 5.10 -0.97 -41.38
CA ALA A 51 3.96 -1.63 -40.77
C ALA A 51 4.40 -2.78 -39.83
N LYS A 52 5.36 -3.61 -40.27
CA LYS A 52 5.93 -4.67 -39.43
C LYS A 52 6.63 -4.11 -38.20
N LYS A 53 7.39 -3.02 -38.35
CA LYS A 53 8.05 -2.35 -37.22
C LYS A 53 7.04 -1.82 -36.22
N ILE A 54 5.97 -1.15 -36.66
CA ILE A 54 4.92 -0.65 -35.78
C ILE A 54 4.26 -1.78 -34.98
N ILE A 55 4.00 -2.92 -35.62
CA ILE A 55 3.43 -4.10 -34.94
C ILE A 55 4.39 -4.61 -33.87
N GLN A 56 5.68 -4.74 -34.21
CA GLN A 56 6.71 -5.18 -33.27
C GLN A 56 6.86 -4.21 -32.09
N ASP A 57 6.92 -2.91 -32.36
CA ASP A 57 7.04 -1.87 -31.34
C ASP A 57 5.80 -1.89 -30.42
N LYS A 58 4.60 -2.08 -30.98
CA LYS A 58 3.35 -2.22 -30.19
C LYS A 58 3.40 -3.44 -29.28
N ASP A 59 3.86 -4.59 -29.78
CA ASP A 59 3.95 -5.81 -28.98
C ASP A 59 5.00 -5.66 -27.86
N ASN A 60 6.12 -4.98 -28.13
CA ASN A 60 7.11 -4.64 -27.10
C ASN A 60 6.52 -3.73 -26.01
N ILE A 61 5.85 -2.64 -26.40
CA ILE A 61 5.21 -1.70 -25.46
C ILE A 61 4.18 -2.44 -24.59
N LEU A 62 3.37 -3.32 -25.18
CA LEU A 62 2.39 -4.10 -24.41
C LEU A 62 3.07 -5.05 -23.43
N SER A 63 4.15 -5.70 -23.84
CA SER A 63 4.92 -6.58 -22.94
C SER A 63 5.56 -5.81 -21.79
N GLU A 64 6.17 -4.66 -22.08
CA GLU A 64 6.77 -3.78 -21.06
C GLU A 64 5.71 -3.29 -20.07
N ALA A 65 4.57 -2.81 -20.56
CA ALA A 65 3.47 -2.36 -19.72
C ALA A 65 2.89 -3.48 -18.84
N GLN A 66 2.79 -4.71 -19.37
CA GLN A 66 2.36 -5.88 -18.59
C GLN A 66 3.36 -6.24 -17.49
N GLN A 67 4.65 -6.20 -17.82
CA GLN A 67 5.72 -6.47 -16.85
C GLN A 67 5.75 -5.41 -15.74
N GLU A 68 5.64 -4.13 -16.10
CA GLU A 68 5.59 -3.03 -15.15
C GLU A 68 4.35 -3.12 -14.25
N ALA A 69 3.18 -3.40 -14.82
CA ALA A 69 1.97 -3.62 -14.05
C ALA A 69 2.10 -4.80 -13.06
N SER A 70 2.72 -5.90 -13.48
CA SER A 70 3.00 -7.04 -12.61
C SER A 70 3.95 -6.67 -11.47
N SER A 71 5.01 -5.90 -11.76
CA SER A 71 5.97 -5.44 -10.74
C SER A 71 5.31 -4.51 -9.73
N ILE A 72 4.45 -3.59 -10.17
CA ILE A 72 3.70 -2.69 -9.29
C ILE A 72 2.77 -3.50 -8.39
N MET A 73 2.08 -4.52 -8.92
CA MET A 73 1.20 -5.37 -8.13
C MET A 73 1.97 -6.13 -7.05
N GLU A 74 3.13 -6.71 -7.37
CA GLU A 74 3.99 -7.37 -6.38
C GLU A 74 4.45 -6.41 -5.27
N GLU A 75 4.89 -5.20 -5.63
CA GLU A 75 5.30 -4.19 -4.66
C GLU A 75 4.14 -3.75 -3.74
N VAL A 76 2.95 -3.59 -4.30
CA VAL A 76 1.74 -3.24 -3.51
C VAL A 76 1.37 -4.37 -2.56
N GLU A 77 1.42 -5.62 -3.00
CA GLU A 77 1.14 -6.78 -2.13
C GLU A 77 2.14 -6.88 -0.97
N GLU A 78 3.43 -6.67 -1.23
CA GLU A 78 4.47 -6.65 -0.19
C GLU A 78 4.21 -5.51 0.82
N ASN A 79 3.95 -4.29 0.34
CA ASN A 79 3.64 -3.15 1.18
C ASN A 79 2.39 -3.37 2.05
N ILE A 80 1.33 -3.96 1.49
CA ILE A 80 0.11 -4.29 2.24
C ILE A 80 0.44 -5.31 3.34
N SER A 81 1.23 -6.34 3.05
CA SER A 81 1.65 -7.33 4.05
C SER A 81 2.39 -6.66 5.21
N THR A 82 3.35 -5.78 4.91
CA THR A 82 4.09 -5.04 5.94
C THR A 82 3.16 -4.16 6.78
N LEU A 83 2.25 -3.41 6.16
CA LEU A 83 1.30 -2.56 6.87
C LEU A 83 0.36 -3.36 7.80
N ILE A 84 -0.10 -4.53 7.35
CA ILE A 84 -0.92 -5.42 8.20
C ILE A 84 -0.12 -5.91 9.40
N ASP A 85 1.14 -6.31 9.19
CA ASP A 85 1.98 -6.82 10.27
C ASP A 85 2.35 -5.70 11.25
N GLU A 86 2.66 -4.49 10.78
CA GLU A 86 2.83 -3.31 11.63
C GLU A 86 1.54 -3.01 12.43
N ASN A 87 0.37 -3.07 11.80
CA ASN A 87 -0.90 -2.82 12.48
C ASN A 87 -1.19 -3.86 13.57
N LYS A 88 -0.89 -5.15 13.31
CA LYS A 88 -0.99 -6.21 14.32
C LYS A 88 -0.06 -5.96 15.50
N ILE A 89 1.19 -5.56 15.24
CA ILE A 89 2.16 -5.24 16.30
C ILE A 89 1.64 -4.09 17.16
N VAL A 90 1.06 -3.05 16.54
CA VAL A 90 0.47 -1.91 17.27
C VAL A 90 -0.74 -2.35 18.11
N ASP A 91 -1.63 -3.18 17.57
CA ASP A 91 -2.80 -3.70 18.31
C ASP A 91 -2.38 -4.58 19.50
N GLU A 92 -1.39 -5.46 19.32
CA GLU A 92 -0.81 -6.27 20.40
C GLU A 92 -0.14 -5.41 21.47
N ALA A 93 0.63 -4.38 21.07
CA ALA A 93 1.27 -3.45 21.99
C ALA A 93 0.24 -2.67 22.82
N ASN A 94 -0.88 -2.24 22.21
CA ASN A 94 -1.96 -1.56 22.92
C ASN A 94 -2.65 -2.48 23.93
N LYS A 95 -2.95 -3.73 23.55
CA LYS A 95 -3.53 -4.74 24.47
C LYS A 95 -2.61 -5.02 25.66
N GLU A 96 -1.31 -5.14 25.42
CA GLU A 96 -0.33 -5.34 26.47
C GLU A 96 -0.21 -4.12 27.38
N ALA A 97 -0.23 -2.91 26.82
CA ALA A 97 -0.24 -1.67 27.59
C ALA A 97 -1.48 -1.59 28.50
N GLU A 98 -2.67 -1.90 27.99
CA GLU A 98 -3.91 -1.97 28.77
C GLU A 98 -3.83 -2.99 29.90
N ARG A 99 -3.29 -4.18 29.62
CA ARG A 99 -3.07 -5.24 30.63
C ARG A 99 -2.14 -4.75 31.74
N VAL A 100 -1.01 -4.16 31.39
CA VAL A 100 -0.04 -3.62 32.36
C VAL A 100 -0.66 -2.50 33.19
N LEU A 101 -1.47 -1.63 32.59
CA LEU A 101 -2.16 -0.55 33.30
C LEU A 101 -3.18 -1.10 34.31
N ALA A 102 -3.96 -2.11 33.90
CA ALA A 102 -4.92 -2.78 34.77
C ALA A 102 -4.23 -3.44 35.96
N GLU A 103 -3.16 -4.20 35.72
CA GLU A 103 -2.37 -4.86 36.77
C GLU A 103 -1.71 -3.85 37.73
N ALA A 104 -1.17 -2.75 37.21
CA ALA A 104 -0.59 -1.69 38.02
C ALA A 104 -1.65 -1.03 38.90
N THR A 105 -2.85 -0.78 38.36
CA THR A 105 -3.97 -0.18 39.09
C THR A 105 -4.45 -1.13 40.21
N GLU A 106 -4.68 -2.39 39.90
CA GLU A 106 -5.09 -3.40 40.89
C GLU A 106 -4.05 -3.53 42.01
N LYS A 107 -2.76 -3.56 41.65
CA LYS A 107 -1.68 -3.64 42.62
C LYS A 107 -1.60 -2.40 43.51
N ALA A 108 -1.79 -1.21 42.94
CA ALA A 108 -1.82 0.04 43.70
C ALA A 108 -2.99 0.07 44.68
N GLU A 109 -4.18 -0.39 44.27
CA GLU A 109 -5.35 -0.51 45.14
C GLU A 109 -5.10 -1.49 46.29
N LYS A 110 -4.54 -2.68 46.00
CA LYS A 110 -4.18 -3.66 47.03
C LYS A 110 -3.18 -3.12 48.04
N ILE A 111 -2.15 -2.42 47.57
CA ILE A 111 -1.15 -1.78 48.45
C ILE A 111 -1.82 -0.71 49.31
N SER A 112 -2.68 0.14 48.73
CA SER A 112 -3.38 1.20 49.47
C SER A 112 -4.31 0.63 50.52
N SER A 113 -5.09 -0.40 50.18
CA SER A 113 -5.97 -1.09 51.14
C SER A 113 -5.16 -1.74 52.25
N GLY A 114 -4.14 -2.53 51.91
CA GLY A 114 -3.30 -3.20 52.90
C GLY A 114 -2.59 -2.23 53.83
N ALA A 115 -2.17 -1.06 53.34
CA ALA A 115 -1.58 -0.01 54.17
C ALA A 115 -2.60 0.60 55.14
N LYS A 116 -3.85 0.81 54.71
CA LYS A 116 -4.94 1.28 55.59
C LYS A 116 -5.27 0.24 56.66
N ASP A 117 -5.41 -1.02 56.28
CA ASP A 117 -5.71 -2.11 57.20
C ASP A 117 -4.60 -2.29 58.23
N TYR A 118 -3.34 -2.18 57.80
CA TYR A 118 -2.19 -2.20 58.70
C TYR A 118 -2.22 -1.02 59.68
N ALA A 119 -2.45 0.20 59.19
CA ALA A 119 -2.54 1.38 60.03
C ALA A 119 -3.67 1.28 61.07
N ASP A 120 -4.84 0.79 60.67
CA ASP A 120 -5.97 0.54 61.56
C ASP A 120 -5.62 -0.48 62.65
N GLY A 121 -4.98 -1.60 62.27
CA GLY A 121 -4.52 -2.60 63.24
C GLY A 121 -3.50 -2.04 64.24
N VAL A 122 -2.56 -1.19 63.80
CA VAL A 122 -1.61 -0.51 64.70
C VAL A 122 -2.34 0.43 65.66
N LEU A 123 -3.28 1.23 65.17
CA LEU A 123 -4.07 2.16 65.98
C LEU A 123 -4.97 1.43 66.97
N ALA A 124 -5.59 0.32 66.57
CA ALA A 124 -6.43 -0.51 67.44
C ALA A 124 -5.62 -1.11 68.60
N ASN A 125 -4.41 -1.61 68.32
CA ASN A 125 -3.50 -2.12 69.36
C ASN A 125 -3.08 -1.01 70.33
N LEU A 126 -2.76 0.18 69.81
CA LEU A 126 -2.43 1.35 70.64
C LEU A 126 -3.62 1.75 71.53
N GLN A 127 -4.83 1.78 70.97
CA GLN A 127 -6.05 2.06 71.72
C GLN A 127 -6.25 1.07 72.87
N GLY A 128 -6.01 -0.22 72.63
CA GLY A 128 -6.07 -1.26 73.67
C GLY A 128 -5.09 -1.00 74.82
N HIS A 129 -3.82 -0.71 74.50
CA HIS A 129 -2.81 -0.40 75.51
C HIS A 129 -3.15 0.86 76.33
N LEU A 130 -3.61 1.93 75.65
CA LEU A 130 -4.01 3.17 76.32
C LEU A 130 -5.20 2.95 77.26
N LYS A 131 -6.19 2.13 76.86
CA LYS A 131 -7.32 1.78 77.73
C LYS A 131 -6.86 1.04 78.99
N GLN A 132 -6.00 0.04 78.85
CA GLN A 132 -5.46 -0.71 79.99
C GLN A 132 -4.61 0.17 80.92
N THR A 133 -3.86 1.12 80.35
CA THR A 133 -3.09 2.10 81.11
C THR A 133 -4.03 3.02 81.91
N LEU A 134 -5.09 3.52 81.27
CA LEU A 134 -6.10 4.36 81.91
C LEU A 134 -6.79 3.63 83.06
N GLU A 135 -7.24 2.39 82.86
CA GLU A 135 -7.85 1.55 83.91
C GLU A 135 -6.91 1.33 85.10
N THR A 136 -5.60 1.27 84.86
CA THR A 136 -4.59 1.14 85.93
C THR A 136 -4.44 2.44 86.71
N VAL A 137 -4.42 3.58 86.02
CA VAL A 137 -4.38 4.92 86.65
C VAL A 137 -5.66 5.16 87.47
N GLU A 138 -6.83 4.83 86.93
CA GLU A 138 -8.11 4.97 87.63
C GLU A 138 -8.15 4.14 88.91
N ARG A 139 -7.74 2.86 88.86
CA ARG A 139 -7.62 2.01 90.05
C ARG A 139 -6.67 2.62 91.10
N GLY A 140 -5.50 3.11 90.68
CA GLY A 140 -4.57 3.76 91.59
C GLY A 140 -5.14 5.02 92.25
N ARG A 141 -5.93 5.81 91.50
CA ARG A 141 -6.62 7.00 92.05
C ARG A 141 -7.72 6.63 93.04
N THR A 142 -8.50 5.59 92.77
CA THR A 142 -9.55 5.12 93.69
C THR A 142 -8.94 4.62 95.00
N GLN A 143 -7.86 3.83 94.92
CA GLN A 143 -7.15 3.33 96.12
C GLN A 143 -6.60 4.45 97.00
N LEU A 144 -6.08 5.53 96.41
CA LEU A 144 -5.62 6.70 97.18
C LEU A 144 -6.79 7.41 97.88
N ARG A 145 -7.94 7.55 97.22
CA ARG A 145 -9.14 8.16 97.84
C ARG A 145 -9.68 7.32 99.00
N GLU A 146 -9.67 6.00 98.89
CA GLU A 146 -10.13 5.09 99.95
C GLU A 146 -9.17 5.05 101.15
N HIS A 147 -7.91 5.42 100.96
CA HIS A 147 -6.90 5.45 102.04
C HIS A 147 -6.86 6.78 102.80
N ASP A 148 -7.55 7.81 102.29
CA ASP A 148 -7.68 9.15 102.90
C ASP A 148 -9.01 9.34 103.67
N GLU A 149 -9.91 8.34 103.68
CA GLU A 149 -11.14 8.26 104.50
C GLU A 149 -10.95 7.37 105.74
#